data_AF-A0A928UYB8-F1
#
_entry.id   AF-A0A928UYB8-F1
#
_cell.length_a   1.000
_cell.length_b   1.000
_cell.length_c   1.000
_cell.angle_alpha   90.00
_cell.angle_beta   90.00
_cell.angle_gamma   90.00
#
_symmetry.space_group_name_H-M   'P 1'
#
loop_
_entity.id
_entity.type
_entity.pdbx_description
1 polymer ?
#
loop_
_entity_poly.entity_id
_entity_poly.type
_entity_poly.pdbx_seq_one_letter_code
_entity_poly.pdbx_strand_id
1 'polypeptide(L)'
;MKKNALYTEKFSIKNIKYYFKIKLSELGRPYLSITETQIRAGEIERSNLVIFDNMLDNFEKSILACFAEFKEIRKGLPPAPSKKNKPNQEIKENRMAKLKEKYKQAYTPWTAEADEKLEELYASGTSIKDLSSILERNEGAIESRIKKLELVEKYGGK
;
A
#
# COMPACT_ATOMS: atom_id res chain seq x y z
N MET A 1 22.51 12.94 -4.55
CA MET A 1 22.03 14.27 -4.09
C MET A 1 21.40 14.11 -2.71
N LYS A 2 21.83 14.93 -1.74
CA LYS A 2 21.72 14.68 -0.29
C LYS A 2 20.26 14.71 0.20
N LYS A 3 19.95 13.87 1.20
CA LYS A 3 18.62 13.75 1.82
C LYS A 3 18.19 15.11 2.42
N ASN A 4 17.32 15.84 1.71
CA ASN A 4 16.83 17.19 2.06
C ASN A 4 15.84 17.25 3.24
N ALA A 5 15.68 16.17 4.00
CA ALA A 5 14.82 16.12 5.18
C ALA A 5 15.46 15.20 6.22
N LEU A 6 15.41 15.61 7.49
CA LEU A 6 15.82 14.80 8.63
C LEU A 6 14.91 13.58 8.80
N TYR A 7 13.64 13.76 8.50
CA TYR A 7 12.61 12.72 8.57
C TYR A 7 11.55 12.94 7.50
N THR A 8 10.92 11.86 7.05
CA THR A 8 9.80 11.92 6.09
C THR A 8 8.82 10.79 6.36
N GLU A 9 7.59 11.17 6.67
CA GLU A 9 6.40 10.32 6.66
C GLU A 9 5.53 10.68 5.44
N LYS A 10 4.84 9.71 4.83
CA LYS A 10 4.03 9.96 3.64
C LYS A 10 2.92 8.94 3.49
N PHE A 11 1.78 9.38 2.96
CA PHE A 11 0.73 8.49 2.50
C PHE A 11 0.09 9.04 1.21
N SER A 12 -0.73 8.24 0.55
CA SER A 12 -1.39 8.63 -0.70
C SER A 12 -2.84 8.15 -0.73
N ILE A 13 -3.73 9.00 -1.25
CA ILE A 13 -5.15 8.69 -1.45
C ILE A 13 -5.49 9.08 -2.89
N LYS A 14 -5.74 8.09 -3.75
CA LYS A 14 -5.96 8.29 -5.20
C LYS A 14 -4.82 9.11 -5.83
N ASN A 15 -5.12 10.29 -6.36
CA ASN A 15 -4.18 11.21 -7.02
C ASN A 15 -3.60 12.27 -6.08
N ILE A 16 -3.84 12.14 -4.76
CA ILE A 16 -3.36 13.06 -3.74
C ILE A 16 -2.26 12.38 -2.94
N LYS A 17 -1.12 13.06 -2.79
CA LYS A 17 0.02 12.61 -1.98
C LYS A 17 0.23 13.59 -0.83
N TYR A 18 0.38 13.06 0.37
CA TYR A 18 0.73 13.84 1.56
C TYR A 18 2.16 13.50 1.98
N TYR A 19 2.93 14.53 2.32
CA TYR A 19 4.28 14.42 2.85
C TYR A 19 4.39 15.21 4.14
N PHE A 20 4.92 14.59 5.19
CA PHE A 20 5.22 15.20 6.47
C PHE A 20 6.73 15.11 6.65
N LYS A 21 7.42 16.24 6.57
CA LYS A 21 8.87 16.28 6.55
C LYS A 21 9.40 17.15 7.67
N ILE A 22 10.36 16.63 8.43
CA ILE A 22 11.16 17.46 9.34
C ILE A 22 12.39 17.92 8.56
N LYS A 23 12.60 19.23 8.48
CA LYS A 23 13.70 19.87 7.75
C LYS A 23 14.44 20.84 8.66
N LEU A 24 15.62 21.29 8.23
CA LEU A 24 16.37 22.36 8.87
C LEU A 24 16.21 23.65 8.06
N SER A 25 16.02 24.77 8.75
CA SER A 25 16.13 26.10 8.15
C SER A 25 17.58 26.40 7.79
N GLU A 26 17.82 27.52 7.09
CA GLU A 26 19.18 27.99 6.80
C GLU A 26 20.02 28.23 8.06
N LEU A 27 19.37 28.55 9.19
CA LEU A 27 19.98 28.72 10.50
C LEU A 27 20.12 27.40 11.29
N GLY A 28 19.83 26.25 10.67
CA GLY A 28 19.93 24.93 11.31
C GLY A 28 18.83 24.66 12.35
N ARG A 29 17.70 25.37 12.31
CA ARG A 29 16.57 25.12 13.22
C ARG A 29 15.57 24.15 12.60
N PRO A 30 15.06 23.15 13.36
CA PRO A 30 14.09 22.21 12.82
C PRO A 30 12.74 22.88 12.55
N TYR A 31 12.04 22.39 11.53
CA TYR A 31 10.65 22.73 11.26
C TYR A 31 9.92 21.57 10.58
N LEU A 32 8.62 21.47 10.80
CA LEU A 32 7.73 20.52 10.14
C LEU A 32 7.15 21.16 8.87
N SER A 33 7.20 20.42 7.76
CA SER A 33 6.63 20.78 6.46
C SER A 33 5.62 19.71 6.07
N ILE A 34 4.35 20.10 5.99
CA ILE A 34 3.24 19.25 5.55
C ILE A 34 2.85 19.68 4.15
N THR A 35 3.06 18.81 3.17
CA THR A 35 2.79 19.10 1.76
C THR A 35 1.73 18.15 1.23
N GLU A 36 0.63 18.71 0.74
CA GLU A 36 -0.33 18.03 -0.11
C GLU A 36 0.04 18.28 -1.58
N THR A 37 0.04 17.23 -2.40
CA THR A 37 0.26 17.33 -3.85
C THR A 37 -0.88 16.64 -4.56
N GLN A 38 -1.63 17.38 -5.39
CA GLN A 38 -2.69 16.85 -6.23
C GLN A 38 -2.25 16.86 -7.70
N ILE A 39 -2.64 15.84 -8.46
CA ILE A 39 -2.47 15.81 -9.91
C ILE A 39 -3.85 15.92 -10.56
N ARG A 40 -4.08 16.99 -11.32
CA ARG A 40 -5.34 17.27 -12.04
C ARG A 40 -5.01 17.61 -13.49
N ALA A 41 -5.59 16.88 -14.45
CA ALA A 41 -5.45 17.12 -15.89
C ALA A 41 -3.98 17.28 -16.39
N GLY A 42 -3.02 16.60 -15.75
CA GLY A 42 -1.60 16.71 -16.09
C GLY A 42 -0.84 17.82 -15.36
N GLU A 43 -1.54 18.71 -14.64
CA GLU A 43 -0.95 19.74 -13.79
C GLU A 43 -0.76 19.24 -12.35
N ILE A 44 0.28 19.75 -11.69
CA ILE A 44 0.62 19.44 -10.30
C ILE A 44 0.30 20.65 -9.43
N GLU A 45 -0.72 20.52 -8.59
CA GLU A 45 -1.06 21.50 -7.56
C GLU A 45 -0.42 21.10 -6.23
N ARG A 46 0.20 22.06 -5.52
CA ARG A 46 0.88 21.81 -4.24
C ARG A 46 0.45 22.81 -3.18
N SER A 47 -0.07 22.28 -2.08
CA SER A 47 -0.37 23.05 -0.88
C SER A 47 0.66 22.69 0.20
N ASN A 48 1.28 23.69 0.82
CA ASN A 48 2.32 23.47 1.82
C ASN A 48 2.06 24.29 3.08
N LEU A 49 2.08 23.62 4.22
CA LEU A 49 2.01 24.20 5.56
C LEU A 49 3.37 24.00 6.25
N VAL A 50 3.89 25.07 6.85
CA VAL A 50 5.16 25.07 7.59
C VAL A 50 4.86 25.40 9.04
N ILE A 51 5.36 24.56 9.96
CA ILE A 51 5.25 24.72 11.40
C ILE A 51 6.66 24.78 11.96
N PHE A 52 7.04 25.94 12.48
CA PHE A 52 8.32 26.12 13.16
C PHE A 52 8.28 25.52 14.57
N ASP A 53 9.46 25.19 15.08
CA ASP A 53 9.68 24.60 16.40
C ASP A 53 8.92 25.32 17.54
N ASN A 54 8.94 26.66 17.54
CA ASN A 54 8.27 27.48 18.56
C ASN A 54 6.73 27.43 18.52
N MET A 55 6.13 26.89 17.45
CA MET A 55 4.68 26.72 17.32
C MET A 55 4.26 25.26 17.48
N LEU A 56 5.21 24.34 17.61
CA LEU A 56 4.96 22.91 17.51
C LEU A 56 4.03 22.41 18.63
N ASP A 57 4.29 22.82 19.87
CA ASP A 57 3.47 22.42 21.02
C ASP A 57 2.00 22.85 20.89
N ASN A 58 1.77 24.07 20.38
CA ASN A 58 0.41 24.57 20.17
C ASN A 58 -0.27 23.84 19.02
N PHE A 59 0.46 23.61 17.93
CA PHE A 59 -0.04 22.87 16.77
C PHE A 59 -0.40 21.42 17.13
N GLU A 60 0.45 20.74 17.90
CA GLU A 60 0.20 19.38 18.37
C GLU A 60 -1.06 19.32 19.23
N LYS A 61 -1.17 20.18 20.25
CA LYS A 61 -2.35 20.25 21.12
C LYS A 61 -3.63 20.48 20.31
N SER A 62 -3.60 21.41 19.36
CA SER A 62 -4.75 21.71 18.51
C SER A 62 -5.12 20.54 17.60
N ILE A 63 -4.14 19.87 16.98
CA ILE A 63 -4.40 18.68 16.14
C ILE A 63 -4.99 17.55 16.96
N LEU A 64 -4.45 17.27 18.14
CA LEU A 64 -4.96 16.22 19.03
C LEU A 64 -6.40 16.51 19.46
N ALA A 65 -6.71 17.76 19.79
CA ALA A 65 -8.08 18.18 20.07
C ALA A 65 -9.00 17.97 18.86
N CYS A 66 -8.55 18.36 17.66
CA CYS A 66 -9.30 18.09 16.43
C CYS A 66 -9.54 16.58 16.22
N PHE A 67 -8.54 15.73 16.45
CA PHE A 67 -8.69 14.28 16.29
C PHE A 67 -9.68 13.68 17.29
N ALA A 68 -9.70 14.16 18.54
CA ALA A 68 -10.70 13.77 19.53
C ALA A 68 -12.11 14.16 19.06
N GLU A 69 -12.28 15.40 18.61
CA GLU A 69 -13.56 15.91 18.12
C GLU A 69 -14.05 15.16 16.87
N PHE A 70 -13.15 14.89 15.91
CA PHE A 70 -13.47 14.08 14.72
C PHE A 70 -13.98 12.69 15.09
N LYS A 71 -13.46 12.09 16.15
CA LYS A 71 -13.90 10.76 16.61
C LYS A 71 -15.33 10.82 17.14
N GLU A 72 -15.67 11.84 17.92
CA GLU A 72 -17.02 12.02 18.46
C GLU A 72 -18.03 12.34 17.34
N ILE A 73 -17.70 13.28 16.45
CA ILE A 73 -18.55 13.62 15.30
C ILE A 73 -18.84 12.38 14.45
N ARG A 74 -17.84 11.52 14.21
CA ARG A 74 -18.00 10.30 13.39
C ARG A 74 -18.90 9.24 14.02
N LYS A 75 -19.06 9.21 15.35
CA LYS A 75 -20.03 8.31 16.00
C LYS A 75 -21.48 8.69 15.67
N GLY A 76 -21.75 9.99 15.52
CA GLY A 76 -23.08 10.50 15.20
C GLY A 76 -23.42 10.48 13.71
N LEU A 77 -22.44 10.24 12.83
CA LEU A 77 -22.67 10.17 11.39
C LEU A 77 -23.22 8.79 10.98
N PRO A 78 -24.14 8.73 10.00
CA PRO A 78 -24.53 7.46 9.42
C PRO A 78 -23.28 6.75 8.88
N PRO A 79 -23.22 5.40 8.93
CA PRO A 79 -22.09 4.67 8.39
C PRO A 79 -21.89 5.09 6.94
N ALA A 80 -20.65 5.45 6.59
CA ALA A 80 -20.30 5.82 5.22
C ALA A 80 -20.86 4.77 4.27
N PRO A 81 -21.46 5.16 3.13
CA PRO A 81 -22.05 4.20 2.20
C PRO A 81 -21.00 3.15 1.89
N SER A 82 -21.22 1.95 2.43
CA SER A 82 -20.30 0.85 2.21
C SER A 82 -20.31 0.63 0.69
N LYS A 83 -19.16 0.76 0.03
CA LYS A 83 -18.99 0.17 -1.31
C LYS A 83 -18.99 -1.36 -1.17
N LYS A 84 -20.10 -1.92 -0.70
CA LYS A 84 -20.49 -3.30 -0.99
C LYS A 84 -21.02 -3.30 -2.42
N ASN A 85 -20.14 -3.08 -3.39
CA ASN A 85 -20.36 -3.74 -4.66
C ASN A 85 -20.06 -5.22 -4.36
N LYS A 86 -21.03 -5.95 -3.79
CA LYS A 86 -21.06 -7.40 -4.00
C LYS A 86 -21.16 -7.53 -5.52
N PRO A 87 -20.16 -8.10 -6.21
CA PRO A 87 -20.34 -8.43 -7.61
C PRO A 87 -21.62 -9.27 -7.69
N ASN A 88 -22.53 -8.96 -8.61
CA ASN A 88 -23.64 -9.86 -8.91
C ASN A 88 -23.06 -11.27 -9.15
N GLN A 89 -23.77 -12.35 -8.77
CA GLN A 89 -23.27 -13.73 -8.90
C GLN A 89 -22.73 -13.99 -10.31
N GLU A 90 -23.40 -13.46 -11.32
CA GLU A 90 -23.02 -13.51 -12.73
C GLU A 90 -21.65 -12.86 -13.03
N ILE A 91 -21.31 -11.73 -12.38
CA ILE A 91 -19.99 -11.07 -12.54
C ILE A 91 -18.91 -11.89 -11.84
N LYS A 92 -19.22 -12.54 -10.72
CA LYS A 92 -18.28 -13.41 -10.00
C LYS A 92 -17.99 -14.68 -10.81
N GLU A 93 -19.02 -15.31 -11.36
CA GLU A 93 -18.92 -16.50 -12.20
C GLU A 93 -18.14 -16.21 -13.49
N ASN A 94 -18.43 -15.09 -14.16
CA ASN A 94 -17.71 -14.67 -15.36
C ASN A 94 -16.22 -14.36 -15.07
N ARG A 95 -15.91 -13.76 -13.90
CA ARG A 95 -14.49 -13.58 -13.49
C ARG A 95 -13.79 -14.90 -13.19
N MET A 96 -14.47 -15.83 -12.51
CA MET A 96 -13.91 -17.15 -12.20
C MET A 96 -13.66 -17.96 -13.48
N ALA A 97 -14.58 -17.92 -14.44
CA ALA A 97 -14.43 -18.54 -15.76
C ALA A 97 -13.21 -17.97 -16.50
N LYS A 98 -13.10 -16.65 -16.63
CA LYS A 98 -11.94 -15.98 -17.27
C LYS A 98 -10.62 -16.28 -16.59
N LEU A 99 -10.61 -16.39 -15.25
CA LEU A 99 -9.41 -16.76 -14.50
C LEU A 99 -9.02 -18.23 -14.73
N LYS A 100 -9.99 -19.14 -14.87
CA LYS A 100 -9.77 -20.56 -15.15
C LYS A 100 -9.34 -20.80 -16.60
N GLU A 101 -9.80 -19.97 -17.54
CA GLU A 101 -9.29 -19.95 -18.92
C GLU A 101 -7.82 -19.51 -18.98
N LYS A 102 -7.45 -18.49 -18.19
CA LYS A 102 -6.09 -17.95 -18.19
C LYS A 102 -5.09 -18.81 -17.40
N TYR A 103 -5.54 -19.43 -16.31
CA TYR A 103 -4.72 -20.19 -15.38
C TYR A 103 -5.43 -21.51 -15.08
N LYS A 104 -4.95 -22.60 -15.69
CA LYS A 104 -5.58 -23.92 -15.57
C LYS A 104 -5.70 -24.39 -14.12
N GLN A 105 -4.76 -23.99 -13.26
CA GLN A 105 -4.74 -24.32 -11.84
C GLN A 105 -5.43 -23.24 -10.97
N ALA A 106 -6.17 -22.27 -11.54
CA ALA A 106 -6.94 -21.32 -10.77
C ALA A 106 -7.99 -22.03 -9.88
N TYR A 107 -8.07 -21.61 -8.62
CA TYR A 107 -8.98 -22.18 -7.61
C TYR A 107 -8.77 -23.66 -7.26
N THR A 108 -7.72 -24.30 -7.80
CA THR A 108 -7.35 -25.65 -7.36
C THR A 108 -6.57 -25.58 -6.03
N PRO A 109 -6.72 -26.57 -5.14
CA PRO A 109 -5.87 -26.68 -3.94
C PRO A 109 -4.39 -26.79 -4.31
N TRP A 110 -3.51 -26.31 -3.44
CA TRP A 110 -2.07 -26.55 -3.56
C TRP A 110 -1.77 -27.99 -3.11
N THR A 111 -1.06 -28.75 -3.93
CA THR A 111 -0.58 -30.09 -3.58
C THR A 111 0.86 -30.00 -3.08
N ALA A 112 1.35 -31.07 -2.43
CA ALA A 112 2.71 -31.11 -1.95
C ALA A 112 3.74 -30.96 -3.09
N GLU A 113 3.46 -31.57 -4.24
CA GLU A 113 4.32 -31.50 -5.43
C GLU A 113 4.35 -30.08 -6.02
N ALA A 114 3.24 -29.34 -5.94
CA ALA A 114 3.19 -27.95 -6.39
C ALA A 114 3.94 -27.01 -5.44
N ASP A 115 3.88 -27.28 -4.13
CA ASP A 115 4.65 -26.52 -3.13
C ASP A 115 6.16 -26.81 -3.28
N GLU A 116 6.57 -28.06 -3.50
CA GLU A 116 7.96 -28.46 -3.77
C GLU A 116 8.51 -27.79 -5.04
N LYS A 117 7.77 -27.89 -6.15
CA LYS A 117 8.15 -27.25 -7.41
C LYS A 117 8.24 -25.72 -7.30
N LEU A 118 7.37 -25.10 -6.50
CA LEU A 118 7.44 -23.66 -6.24
C LEU A 118 8.70 -23.30 -5.46
N GLU A 119 9.05 -24.07 -4.42
CA GLU A 119 10.25 -23.84 -3.63
C GLU A 119 11.54 -23.98 -4.45
N GLU A 120 11.64 -25.04 -5.27
CA GLU A 120 12.80 -25.26 -6.16
C GLU A 120 13.00 -24.10 -7.14
N LEU A 121 11.93 -23.68 -7.82
CA LEU A 121 11.98 -22.61 -8.81
C LEU A 121 12.21 -21.24 -8.15
N TYR A 122 11.67 -21.01 -6.96
CA TYR A 122 11.94 -19.78 -6.21
C TYR A 122 13.40 -19.73 -5.74
N ALA A 123 13.96 -20.83 -5.25
CA ALA A 123 15.35 -20.94 -4.83
C ALA A 123 16.35 -20.74 -5.98
N SER A 124 15.94 -21.06 -7.22
CA SER A 124 16.72 -20.80 -8.45
C SER A 124 16.65 -19.36 -8.95
N GLY A 125 15.88 -18.49 -8.29
CA GLY A 125 15.74 -17.07 -8.64
C GLY A 125 14.70 -16.80 -9.74
N THR A 126 13.80 -17.74 -9.99
CA THR A 126 12.73 -17.57 -10.99
C THR A 126 11.78 -16.45 -10.57
N SER A 127 11.44 -15.55 -11.51
CA SER A 127 10.57 -14.42 -11.20
C SER A 127 9.13 -14.86 -10.89
N ILE A 128 8.39 -14.08 -10.10
CA ILE A 128 6.97 -14.36 -9.77
C ILE A 128 6.12 -14.56 -11.04
N LYS A 129 6.42 -13.80 -12.10
CA LYS A 129 5.72 -13.88 -13.38
C LYS A 129 5.97 -15.21 -14.11
N ASP A 130 7.20 -15.70 -14.06
CA ASP A 130 7.57 -16.98 -14.67
C ASP A 130 7.02 -18.15 -13.83
N LEU A 131 7.09 -18.06 -12.50
CA LEU A 131 6.45 -19.01 -11.58
C LEU A 131 4.94 -19.12 -11.83
N SER A 132 4.26 -17.99 -12.01
CA SER A 132 2.84 -17.90 -12.37
C SER A 132 2.53 -18.65 -13.68
N SER A 133 3.41 -18.53 -14.67
CA SER A 133 3.29 -19.19 -15.96
C SER A 133 3.55 -20.70 -15.85
N ILE A 134 4.61 -21.11 -15.15
CA ILE A 134 5.05 -22.52 -15.02
C ILE A 134 4.07 -23.34 -14.16
N LEU A 135 3.55 -22.75 -13.09
CA LEU A 135 2.59 -23.40 -12.19
C LEU A 135 1.14 -23.19 -12.63
N GLU A 136 0.92 -22.46 -13.74
CA GLU A 136 -0.38 -22.14 -14.30
C GLU A 136 -1.35 -21.56 -13.25
N ARG A 137 -0.82 -20.70 -12.37
CA ARG A 137 -1.54 -20.02 -11.27
C ARG A 137 -1.30 -18.53 -11.35
N ASN A 138 -2.26 -17.74 -10.89
CA ASN A 138 -2.07 -16.28 -10.86
C ASN A 138 -0.95 -15.86 -9.90
N GLU A 139 -0.31 -14.72 -10.21
CA GLU A 139 0.82 -14.17 -9.43
C GLU A 139 0.46 -13.98 -7.94
N GLY A 140 -0.75 -13.51 -7.62
CA GLY A 140 -1.17 -13.35 -6.22
C GLY A 140 -1.24 -14.67 -5.44
N ALA A 141 -1.60 -15.79 -6.08
CA ALA A 141 -1.56 -17.12 -5.46
C ALA A 141 -0.11 -17.59 -5.23
N ILE A 142 0.81 -17.26 -6.15
CA ILE A 142 2.24 -17.52 -6.02
C ILE A 142 2.83 -16.75 -4.84
N GLU A 143 2.61 -15.43 -4.79
CA GLU A 143 3.08 -14.57 -3.69
C GLU A 143 2.53 -15.02 -2.33
N SER A 144 1.22 -15.31 -2.28
CA SER A 144 0.59 -15.81 -1.04
C SER A 144 1.19 -17.13 -0.60
N ARG A 145 1.57 -18.00 -1.54
CA ARG A 145 2.16 -19.30 -1.23
C ARG A 145 3.62 -19.17 -0.80
N ILE A 146 4.42 -18.35 -1.48
CA ILE A 146 5.79 -17.99 -1.08
C ILE A 146 5.81 -17.51 0.37
N LYS A 147 4.88 -16.62 0.73
CA LYS A 147 4.74 -16.13 2.11
C LYS A 147 4.37 -17.24 3.09
N LYS A 148 3.46 -18.16 2.71
CA LYS A 148 3.02 -19.26 3.56
C LYS A 148 4.13 -20.31 3.79
N LEU A 149 5.00 -20.51 2.81
CA LEU A 149 6.13 -21.43 2.86
C LEU A 149 7.41 -20.77 3.40
N GLU A 150 7.34 -19.49 3.77
CA GLU A 150 8.45 -18.68 4.32
C GLU A 150 9.69 -18.68 3.40
N LEU A 151 9.46 -18.69 2.08
CA LEU A 151 10.57 -18.80 1.11
C LEU A 151 11.40 -17.51 1.04
N VAL A 152 10.82 -16.36 1.37
CA VAL A 152 11.53 -15.08 1.44
C VAL A 152 12.56 -15.10 2.56
N GLU A 153 12.21 -15.66 3.70
CA GLU A 153 13.11 -15.80 4.85
C GLU A 153 14.19 -16.85 4.58
N LYS A 154 13.83 -17.95 3.90
CA LYS A 154 14.78 -19.01 3.52
C LYS A 154 15.78 -18.59 2.44
N TYR A 155 15.36 -17.79 1.44
CA TYR A 155 16.14 -17.54 0.23
C TYR A 155 16.26 -16.06 -0.20
N GLY A 156 15.48 -15.14 0.38
CA GLY A 156 15.38 -13.73 -0.01
C GLY A 156 16.57 -12.84 0.38
N GLY A 157 17.68 -13.44 0.80
CA GLY A 157 18.97 -12.78 1.06
C GLY A 157 19.98 -12.88 -0.10
N LYS A 158 19.55 -13.25 -1.31
CA LYS A 158 20.40 -13.28 -2.52
C LYS A 158 20.24 -12.02 -3.36
#